data_AF-A0A955DP09-F1
#
_entry.id   AF-A0A955DP09-F1
#
_cell.length_a   1.000
_cell.length_b   1.000
_cell.length_c   1.000
_cell.angle_alpha   90.00
_cell.angle_beta   90.00
_cell.angle_gamma   90.00
#
_symmetry.space_group_name_H-M   'P 1'
#
loop_
_entity.id
_entity.type
_entity.pdbx_description
1 polymer ?
#
loop_
_entity_poly.entity_id
_entity_poly.type
_entity_poly.pdbx_seq_one_letter_code
_entity_poly.pdbx_strand_id
1 'polypeptide(L)'
;ESDVILDACNFAMNHATTAGGAVFLQTKADLVVRGGRFLKNLCDLEGGAIHLDTESTGTLANARFIGNQAAEGGAVYVEASSLVVTNTVFVKNVATTLGGGVHAFFATTCRIASTSMSLNSAGVGGGGIFDTGSDTVVSNSILYKNTVGGTTGTTAQLLSLASMPVVNFSCVQGGWPGLGGAGIISADPLFTNPAANNLHLMPASPCVDAGAAALREPDTLDLDDDNDLAEPTPVDCDFAPRLLAAEVDLGAYEVASYGTGCVGDCAPANIDGTFGNGVVNIDDILMTLNDFGPCPMPPAVCPCDSSPINANGTVGNGSINIDDLFDVINSFGVCP
;
A
#
# COMPACT_ATOMS: atom_id res chain seq x y z
N GLU A 1 -1.71 -11.38 -28.66
CA GLU A 1 -1.59 -10.55 -27.46
C GLU A 1 -2.96 -9.97 -27.18
N SER A 2 -3.51 -10.28 -26.00
CA SER A 2 -4.77 -9.69 -25.53
C SER A 2 -4.40 -8.94 -24.26
N ASP A 3 -4.57 -7.63 -24.27
CA ASP A 3 -4.29 -6.80 -23.10
C ASP A 3 -5.54 -6.79 -22.23
N VAL A 4 -5.40 -7.24 -20.98
CA VAL A 4 -6.47 -7.19 -20.00
C VAL A 4 -6.20 -6.00 -19.09
N ILE A 5 -7.05 -4.98 -19.18
CA ILE A 5 -6.98 -3.80 -18.31
C ILE A 5 -8.10 -3.91 -17.27
N LEU A 6 -7.72 -3.92 -15.99
CA LEU A 6 -8.61 -3.94 -14.85
C LEU A 6 -8.45 -2.61 -14.10
N ASP A 7 -9.47 -1.77 -14.20
CA ASP A 7 -9.48 -0.44 -13.57
C ASP A 7 -10.48 -0.43 -12.41
N ALA A 8 -9.98 -0.11 -11.21
CA ALA A 8 -10.72 -0.05 -9.95
C ALA A 8 -11.62 -1.29 -9.66
N CYS A 9 -11.28 -2.45 -10.19
CA CYS A 9 -12.09 -3.66 -10.09
C CYS A 9 -12.00 -4.32 -8.71
N ASN A 10 -13.07 -5.00 -8.28
CA ASN A 10 -13.09 -5.76 -7.03
C ASN A 10 -13.32 -7.26 -7.29
N PHE A 11 -12.29 -8.06 -7.09
CA PHE A 11 -12.32 -9.53 -7.17
C PHE A 11 -12.30 -10.10 -5.76
N ALA A 12 -13.43 -10.62 -5.30
CA ALA A 12 -13.57 -11.12 -3.94
C ALA A 12 -14.11 -12.55 -3.89
N MET A 13 -13.48 -13.39 -3.07
CA MET A 13 -13.94 -14.76 -2.79
C MET A 13 -14.08 -15.63 -4.03
N ASN A 14 -13.28 -15.38 -5.06
CA ASN A 14 -13.19 -16.26 -6.21
C ASN A 14 -12.36 -17.51 -5.85
N HIS A 15 -12.65 -18.64 -6.51
CA HIS A 15 -11.97 -19.90 -6.25
C HIS A 15 -11.62 -20.59 -7.57
N ALA A 16 -10.34 -20.95 -7.72
CA ALA A 16 -9.85 -21.81 -8.78
C ALA A 16 -9.09 -23.02 -8.19
N THR A 17 -9.03 -24.11 -8.94
CA THR A 17 -8.34 -25.33 -8.47
C THR A 17 -6.85 -25.37 -8.84
N THR A 18 -6.44 -24.69 -9.92
CA THR A 18 -5.10 -24.88 -10.49
C THR A 18 -4.32 -23.59 -10.64
N ALA A 19 -4.93 -22.51 -11.13
CA ALA A 19 -4.20 -21.27 -11.39
C ALA A 19 -5.10 -20.07 -11.19
N GLY A 20 -4.60 -19.04 -10.51
CA GLY A 20 -5.17 -17.70 -10.46
C GLY A 20 -6.59 -17.68 -9.90
N GLY A 21 -6.73 -17.57 -8.59
CA GLY A 21 -8.04 -17.60 -7.94
C GLY A 21 -9.01 -16.53 -8.49
N ALA A 22 -8.49 -15.39 -8.95
CA ALA A 22 -9.25 -14.35 -9.65
C ALA A 22 -8.85 -14.19 -11.13
N VAL A 23 -7.55 -14.15 -11.42
CA VAL A 23 -7.02 -13.90 -12.77
C VAL A 23 -5.92 -14.90 -13.08
N PHE A 24 -6.03 -15.56 -14.22
CA PHE A 24 -4.99 -16.41 -14.77
C PHE A 24 -4.64 -15.92 -16.17
N LEU A 25 -3.37 -15.60 -16.38
CA LEU A 25 -2.83 -15.27 -17.70
C LEU A 25 -1.93 -16.38 -18.22
N GLN A 26 -2.14 -16.72 -19.49
CA GLN A 26 -1.35 -17.69 -20.23
C GLN A 26 -1.09 -17.17 -21.64
N THR A 27 0.06 -17.54 -22.22
CA THR A 27 0.43 -17.32 -23.63
C THR A 27 0.65 -15.84 -23.99
N LYS A 28 1.72 -15.23 -23.48
CA LYS A 28 2.17 -13.88 -23.88
C LYS A 28 1.05 -12.85 -23.83
N ALA A 29 0.44 -12.73 -22.66
CA ALA A 29 -0.63 -11.79 -22.38
C ALA A 29 -0.17 -10.75 -21.35
N ASP A 30 -0.71 -9.54 -21.48
CA ASP A 30 -0.40 -8.44 -20.57
C ASP A 30 -1.62 -8.15 -19.70
N LEU A 31 -1.41 -8.12 -18.39
CA LEU A 31 -2.37 -7.70 -17.38
C LEU A 31 -1.95 -6.35 -16.85
N VAL A 32 -2.84 -5.37 -16.95
CA VAL A 32 -2.72 -4.07 -16.30
C VAL A 32 -3.78 -3.98 -15.22
N VAL A 33 -3.36 -3.75 -13.98
CA VAL A 33 -4.25 -3.45 -12.86
C VAL A 33 -3.97 -2.03 -12.40
N ARG A 34 -4.97 -1.16 -12.53
CA ARG A 34 -4.97 0.22 -12.03
C ARG A 34 -5.97 0.31 -10.91
N GLY A 35 -5.49 0.45 -9.69
CA GLY A 35 -6.36 0.38 -8.52
C GLY A 35 -6.96 -1.01 -8.31
N GLY A 36 -8.02 -1.08 -7.50
CA GLY A 36 -8.78 -2.31 -7.31
C GLY A 36 -8.34 -3.18 -6.15
N ARG A 37 -9.13 -4.22 -5.90
CA ARG A 37 -9.09 -5.03 -4.68
C ARG A 37 -9.21 -6.50 -5.01
N PHE A 38 -8.25 -7.29 -4.53
CA PHE A 38 -8.24 -8.75 -4.61
C PHE A 38 -8.37 -9.28 -3.19
N LEU A 39 -9.59 -9.68 -2.82
CA LEU A 39 -9.96 -9.97 -1.44
C LEU A 39 -10.32 -11.44 -1.27
N LYS A 40 -9.54 -12.17 -0.47
CA LYS A 40 -9.87 -13.55 -0.09
C LYS A 40 -10.13 -14.47 -1.28
N ASN A 41 -9.42 -14.25 -2.38
CA ASN A 41 -9.44 -15.20 -3.49
C ASN A 41 -8.61 -16.42 -3.11
N LEU A 42 -9.02 -17.58 -3.61
CA LEU A 42 -8.42 -18.87 -3.30
C LEU A 42 -8.00 -19.57 -4.59
N CYS A 43 -6.78 -20.07 -4.63
CA CYS A 43 -6.37 -21.09 -5.56
C CYS A 43 -5.88 -22.31 -4.78
N ASP A 44 -6.20 -23.54 -5.17
CA ASP A 44 -5.67 -24.69 -4.43
C ASP A 44 -4.17 -24.92 -4.69
N LEU A 45 -3.63 -24.36 -5.78
CA LEU A 45 -2.24 -24.56 -6.21
C LEU A 45 -1.47 -23.24 -6.32
N GLU A 46 -1.62 -22.48 -7.42
CA GLU A 46 -0.75 -21.34 -7.73
C GLU A 46 -1.52 -20.04 -7.92
N GLY A 47 -1.09 -19.00 -7.21
CA GLY A 47 -1.61 -17.65 -7.37
C GLY A 47 -2.99 -17.49 -6.76
N GLY A 48 -3.06 -17.17 -5.47
CA GLY A 48 -4.34 -17.08 -4.76
C GLY A 48 -5.28 -16.02 -5.35
N ALA A 49 -4.71 -14.95 -5.89
CA ALA A 49 -5.42 -13.98 -6.72
C ALA A 49 -4.99 -14.07 -8.19
N ILE A 50 -3.70 -13.92 -8.47
CA ILE A 50 -3.18 -13.79 -9.84
C ILE A 50 -2.12 -14.87 -10.10
N HIS A 51 -2.22 -15.53 -11.24
CA HIS A 51 -1.15 -16.38 -11.79
C HIS A 51 -0.75 -15.84 -13.18
N LEU A 52 0.52 -15.48 -13.33
CA LEU A 52 1.16 -15.14 -14.62
C LEU A 52 2.03 -16.30 -15.11
N ASP A 53 1.72 -16.84 -16.29
CA ASP A 53 2.43 -17.96 -16.91
C ASP A 53 2.79 -17.67 -18.38
N THR A 54 3.82 -18.34 -18.89
CA THR A 54 4.19 -18.44 -20.31
C THR A 54 4.46 -17.07 -20.93
N GLU A 55 5.53 -16.42 -20.46
CA GLU A 55 6.03 -15.14 -20.98
C GLU A 55 4.97 -14.02 -20.92
N SER A 56 4.13 -14.01 -19.88
CA SER A 56 3.12 -12.96 -19.65
C SER A 56 3.71 -11.79 -18.84
N THR A 57 3.04 -10.65 -18.87
CA THR A 57 3.40 -9.47 -18.05
C THR A 57 2.26 -9.09 -17.14
N GLY A 58 2.56 -8.81 -15.87
CA GLY A 58 1.62 -8.17 -14.94
C GLY A 58 2.17 -6.84 -14.46
N THR A 59 1.44 -5.76 -14.71
CA THR A 59 1.72 -4.42 -14.19
C THR A 59 0.61 -4.06 -13.21
N LEU A 60 0.94 -4.02 -11.92
CA LEU A 60 0.00 -3.80 -10.82
C LEU A 60 0.31 -2.47 -10.14
N ALA A 61 -0.62 -1.53 -10.18
CA ALA A 61 -0.47 -0.23 -9.52
C ALA A 61 -1.69 0.14 -8.67
N ASN A 62 -1.45 0.80 -7.54
CA ASN A 62 -2.50 1.30 -6.62
C ASN A 62 -3.49 0.21 -6.13
N ALA A 63 -3.09 -1.06 -6.18
CA ALA A 63 -3.98 -2.19 -5.89
C ALA A 63 -3.86 -2.69 -4.44
N ARG A 64 -4.84 -3.48 -4.01
CA ARG A 64 -4.87 -4.08 -2.66
C ARG A 64 -5.13 -5.58 -2.72
N PHE A 65 -4.15 -6.39 -2.34
CA PHE A 65 -4.22 -7.84 -2.22
C PHE A 65 -4.34 -8.24 -0.75
N ILE A 66 -5.54 -8.64 -0.34
CA ILE A 66 -5.86 -8.88 1.07
C ILE A 66 -6.44 -10.26 1.29
N GLY A 67 -5.76 -11.07 2.11
CA GLY A 67 -6.30 -12.35 2.57
C GLY A 67 -6.41 -13.42 1.49
N ASN A 68 -5.72 -13.28 0.36
CA ASN A 68 -5.72 -14.29 -0.70
C ASN A 68 -4.91 -15.51 -0.26
N GLN A 69 -5.26 -16.69 -0.80
CA GLN A 69 -4.67 -17.94 -0.39
C GLN A 69 -4.33 -18.85 -1.57
N ALA A 70 -3.15 -19.47 -1.51
CA ALA A 70 -2.75 -20.55 -2.41
C ALA A 70 -1.77 -21.53 -1.76
N ALA A 71 -1.37 -22.58 -2.48
CA ALA A 71 -0.21 -23.35 -2.05
C ALA A 71 1.06 -22.52 -2.28
N GLU A 72 1.19 -21.92 -3.46
CA GLU A 72 2.31 -21.08 -3.85
C GLU A 72 1.83 -19.73 -4.39
N GLY A 73 2.50 -18.65 -3.97
CA GLY A 73 2.08 -17.30 -4.34
C GLY A 73 0.71 -16.97 -3.74
N GLY A 74 0.65 -16.79 -2.41
CA GLY A 74 -0.60 -16.60 -1.69
C GLY A 74 -1.47 -15.48 -2.25
N ALA A 75 -0.88 -14.40 -2.78
CA ALA A 75 -1.58 -13.47 -3.67
C ALA A 75 -1.20 -13.69 -5.14
N VAL A 76 0.10 -13.62 -5.46
CA VAL A 76 0.58 -13.62 -6.85
C VAL A 76 1.62 -14.71 -7.03
N TYR A 77 1.43 -15.54 -8.05
CA TYR A 77 2.43 -16.49 -8.54
C TYR A 77 2.85 -16.08 -9.95
N VAL A 78 4.16 -16.08 -10.19
CA VAL A 78 4.78 -15.67 -11.46
C VAL A 78 5.70 -16.78 -11.92
N GLU A 79 5.42 -17.38 -13.07
CA GLU A 79 6.25 -18.41 -13.69
C GLU A 79 6.73 -17.97 -15.06
N ALA A 80 8.07 -17.94 -15.25
CA ALA A 80 8.71 -17.61 -16.52
C ALA A 80 8.11 -16.35 -17.20
N SER A 81 7.76 -15.35 -16.38
CA SER A 81 6.96 -14.17 -16.72
C SER A 81 7.51 -12.93 -16.04
N SER A 82 6.93 -11.76 -16.30
CA SER A 82 7.33 -10.49 -15.70
C SER A 82 6.27 -9.92 -14.78
N LEU A 83 6.69 -9.39 -13.63
CA LEU A 83 5.83 -8.70 -12.67
C LEU A 83 6.44 -7.34 -12.30
N VAL A 84 5.63 -6.28 -12.45
CA VAL A 84 5.93 -4.94 -11.95
C VAL A 84 4.81 -4.54 -11.00
N VAL A 85 5.19 -4.18 -9.78
CA VAL A 85 4.27 -3.77 -8.72
C VAL A 85 4.70 -2.42 -8.20
N THR A 86 3.78 -1.46 -8.20
CA THR A 86 4.01 -0.12 -7.68
C THR A 86 2.85 0.30 -6.78
N ASN A 87 3.12 1.04 -5.70
CA ASN A 87 2.07 1.66 -4.88
C ASN A 87 0.99 0.68 -4.38
N THR A 88 1.37 -0.55 -4.07
CA THR A 88 0.40 -1.63 -3.83
C THR A 88 0.51 -2.14 -2.40
N VAL A 89 -0.57 -2.73 -1.89
CA VAL A 89 -0.62 -3.32 -0.56
C VAL A 89 -0.86 -4.83 -0.63
N PHE A 90 0.02 -5.60 0.02
CA PHE A 90 -0.17 -7.05 0.25
C PHE A 90 -0.31 -7.31 1.74
N VAL A 91 -1.51 -7.70 2.17
CA VAL A 91 -1.79 -7.93 3.59
C VAL A 91 -2.45 -9.28 3.82
N LYS A 92 -1.91 -10.04 4.77
CA LYS A 92 -2.50 -11.31 5.24
C LYS A 92 -2.72 -12.35 4.14
N ASN A 93 -1.95 -12.30 3.07
CA ASN A 93 -1.99 -13.35 2.05
C ASN A 93 -1.24 -14.58 2.57
N VAL A 94 -1.72 -15.77 2.20
CA VAL A 94 -1.29 -17.04 2.80
C VAL A 94 -0.89 -18.02 1.71
N ALA A 95 0.35 -18.47 1.75
CA ALA A 95 0.83 -19.62 1.00
C ALA A 95 0.98 -20.82 1.94
N THR A 96 0.45 -21.99 1.60
CA THR A 96 0.74 -23.19 2.43
C THR A 96 2.19 -23.64 2.29
N THR A 97 2.86 -23.29 1.18
CA THR A 97 4.24 -23.67 0.88
C THR A 97 5.13 -22.44 0.74
N LEU A 98 5.02 -21.66 -0.34
CA LEU A 98 6.03 -20.66 -0.72
C LEU A 98 5.41 -19.33 -1.15
N GLY A 99 6.01 -18.21 -0.74
CA GLY A 99 5.64 -16.89 -1.23
C GLY A 99 4.27 -16.43 -0.75
N GLY A 100 4.14 -16.06 0.52
CA GLY A 100 2.84 -15.68 1.11
C GLY A 100 2.19 -14.49 0.41
N GLY A 101 2.97 -13.47 0.07
CA GLY A 101 2.54 -12.39 -0.83
C GLY A 101 2.78 -12.78 -2.29
N VAL A 102 4.05 -12.89 -2.67
CA VAL A 102 4.48 -13.15 -4.05
C VAL A 102 5.41 -14.36 -4.08
N HIS A 103 5.21 -15.26 -5.05
CA HIS A 103 6.21 -16.24 -5.46
C HIS A 103 6.64 -15.91 -6.91
N ALA A 104 7.91 -15.55 -7.08
CA ALA A 104 8.56 -15.38 -8.38
C ALA A 104 9.38 -16.64 -8.71
N PHE A 105 8.92 -17.44 -9.66
CA PHE A 105 9.54 -18.70 -10.08
C PHE A 105 10.11 -18.58 -11.49
N PHE A 106 11.44 -18.45 -11.58
CA PHE A 106 12.15 -18.14 -12.82
C PHE A 106 11.55 -16.93 -13.57
N ALA A 107 11.05 -15.94 -12.82
CA ALA A 107 10.49 -14.75 -13.43
C ALA A 107 11.60 -13.98 -14.15
N THR A 108 11.32 -13.54 -15.37
CA THR A 108 12.27 -12.76 -16.16
C THR A 108 12.53 -11.42 -15.51
N THR A 109 11.52 -10.83 -14.89
CA THR A 109 11.65 -9.65 -14.03
C THR A 109 10.63 -9.70 -12.89
N CYS A 110 11.04 -9.28 -11.69
CA CYS A 110 10.12 -9.05 -10.57
C CYS A 110 10.50 -7.73 -9.88
N ARG A 111 9.84 -6.64 -10.24
CA ARG A 111 10.07 -5.30 -9.66
C ARG A 111 8.95 -4.94 -8.69
N ILE A 112 9.32 -4.58 -7.47
CA ILE A 112 8.39 -4.16 -6.43
C ILE A 112 8.87 -2.82 -5.87
N ALA A 113 8.15 -1.76 -6.18
CA ALA A 113 8.46 -0.39 -5.79
C ALA A 113 7.32 0.20 -4.93
N SER A 114 7.65 1.06 -3.97
CA SER A 114 6.67 1.83 -3.19
C SER A 114 5.50 0.97 -2.67
N THR A 115 5.81 -0.22 -2.15
CA THR A 115 4.81 -1.24 -1.84
C THR A 115 4.91 -1.67 -0.38
N SER A 116 3.77 -1.89 0.26
CA SER A 116 3.70 -2.36 1.65
C SER A 116 3.23 -3.80 1.71
N MET A 117 4.12 -4.69 2.14
CA MET A 117 3.86 -6.13 2.35
C MET A 117 3.92 -6.46 3.84
N SER A 118 2.79 -6.75 4.45
CA SER A 118 2.74 -7.07 5.88
C SER A 118 1.78 -8.20 6.24
N LEU A 119 2.10 -8.93 7.30
CA LEU A 119 1.29 -10.03 7.82
C LEU A 119 1.04 -11.16 6.81
N ASN A 120 1.77 -11.21 5.69
CA ASN A 120 1.70 -12.33 4.77
C ASN A 120 2.43 -13.53 5.37
N SER A 121 2.01 -14.75 5.04
CA SER A 121 2.55 -15.96 5.66
C SER A 121 2.77 -17.08 4.66
N ALA A 122 3.86 -17.82 4.86
CA ALA A 122 4.18 -19.04 4.11
C ALA A 122 4.49 -20.20 5.05
N GLY A 123 4.25 -21.44 4.62
CA GLY A 123 4.61 -22.62 5.40
C GLY A 123 6.11 -22.93 5.41
N VAL A 124 6.79 -22.72 4.28
CA VAL A 124 8.19 -23.15 4.06
C VAL A 124 9.14 -22.00 3.82
N GLY A 125 8.77 -20.98 3.05
CA GLY A 125 9.70 -19.90 2.70
C GLY A 125 9.04 -18.65 2.13
N GLY A 126 9.62 -17.48 2.43
CA GLY A 126 9.21 -16.19 1.88
C GLY A 126 7.78 -15.81 2.23
N GLY A 127 7.53 -15.43 3.48
CA GLY A 127 6.21 -14.96 3.91
C GLY A 127 5.74 -13.74 3.10
N GLY A 128 6.63 -12.79 2.84
CA GLY A 128 6.39 -11.67 1.92
C GLY A 128 6.63 -12.10 0.47
N ILE A 129 7.90 -12.25 0.11
CA ILE A 129 8.34 -12.65 -1.23
C ILE A 129 9.19 -13.92 -1.13
N PHE A 130 8.89 -14.88 -1.99
CA PHE A 130 9.79 -15.99 -2.29
C PHE A 130 10.24 -15.89 -3.74
N ASP A 131 11.54 -15.98 -3.97
CA ASP A 131 12.14 -15.88 -5.30
C ASP A 131 12.94 -17.16 -5.60
N THR A 132 12.72 -17.75 -6.76
CA THR A 132 13.47 -18.92 -7.24
C THR A 132 14.04 -18.60 -8.61
N GLY A 133 15.28 -18.13 -8.66
CA GLY A 133 16.00 -17.90 -9.93
C GLY A 133 15.48 -16.73 -10.77
N SER A 134 14.89 -15.70 -10.15
CA SER A 134 14.40 -14.49 -10.84
C SER A 134 15.27 -13.26 -10.61
N ASP A 135 15.13 -12.26 -11.47
CA ASP A 135 15.74 -10.93 -11.31
C ASP A 135 14.84 -10.02 -10.45
N THR A 136 14.83 -10.29 -9.14
CA THR A 136 13.99 -9.55 -8.18
C THR A 136 14.67 -8.25 -7.71
N VAL A 137 13.95 -7.13 -7.84
CA VAL A 137 14.38 -5.82 -7.34
C VAL A 137 13.28 -5.22 -6.47
N VAL A 138 13.67 -4.74 -5.29
CA VAL A 138 12.77 -4.10 -4.34
C VAL A 138 13.30 -2.71 -3.96
N SER A 139 12.45 -1.69 -4.09
CA SER A 139 12.78 -0.30 -3.77
C SER A 139 11.62 0.41 -3.07
N ASN A 140 11.93 1.44 -2.27
CA ASN A 140 10.96 2.28 -1.57
C ASN A 140 9.85 1.50 -0.84
N SER A 141 10.12 0.27 -0.39
CA SER A 141 9.06 -0.66 0.02
C SER A 141 9.20 -1.06 1.48
N ILE A 142 8.10 -1.53 2.07
CA ILE A 142 8.07 -2.03 3.45
C ILE A 142 7.72 -3.52 3.43
N LEU A 143 8.62 -4.36 3.92
CA LEU A 143 8.40 -5.78 4.15
C LEU A 143 8.56 -6.05 5.65
N TYR A 144 7.42 -6.12 6.35
CA TYR A 144 7.43 -6.17 7.80
C TYR A 144 6.33 -7.07 8.37
N LYS A 145 6.63 -7.82 9.44
CA LYS A 145 5.70 -8.77 10.09
C LYS A 145 5.18 -9.88 9.16
N ASN A 146 5.86 -10.15 8.04
CA ASN A 146 5.60 -11.37 7.29
C ASN A 146 6.21 -12.58 8.01
N THR A 147 5.62 -13.76 7.86
CA THR A 147 6.00 -14.94 8.64
C THR A 147 6.24 -16.18 7.80
N VAL A 148 7.13 -17.04 8.28
CA VAL A 148 7.30 -18.42 7.81
C VAL A 148 7.12 -19.35 9.01
N GLY A 149 6.17 -20.29 8.93
CA GLY A 149 5.85 -21.18 10.05
C GLY A 149 5.48 -20.45 11.35
N GLY A 150 4.91 -19.25 11.26
CA GLY A 150 4.57 -18.39 12.41
C GLY A 150 5.73 -17.57 12.98
N THR A 151 6.94 -17.68 12.43
CA THR A 151 8.11 -16.89 12.83
C THR A 151 8.39 -15.76 11.87
N THR A 152 8.90 -14.64 12.38
CA THR A 152 9.38 -13.52 11.56
C THR A 152 10.92 -13.48 11.50
N GLY A 153 11.45 -12.67 10.60
CA GLY A 153 12.87 -12.46 10.33
C GLY A 153 13.10 -12.06 8.87
N THR A 154 14.35 -11.79 8.49
CA THR A 154 14.67 -11.35 7.13
C THR A 154 14.20 -12.32 6.06
N THR A 155 14.42 -13.63 6.26
CA THR A 155 13.99 -14.68 5.32
C THR A 155 12.48 -14.88 5.27
N ALA A 156 11.74 -14.40 6.27
CA ALA A 156 10.30 -14.35 6.21
C ALA A 156 9.79 -13.13 5.39
N GLN A 157 10.59 -12.08 5.28
CA GLN A 157 10.26 -10.91 4.47
C GLN A 157 10.54 -11.19 2.99
N LEU A 158 11.75 -11.63 2.70
CA LEU A 158 12.19 -12.00 1.36
C LEU A 158 13.20 -13.14 1.47
N LEU A 159 12.94 -14.23 0.75
CA LEU A 159 13.87 -15.35 0.63
C LEU A 159 14.06 -15.67 -0.85
N SER A 160 15.32 -15.75 -1.28
CA SER A 160 15.68 -16.19 -2.62
C SER A 160 16.45 -17.50 -2.58
N LEU A 161 16.13 -18.40 -3.52
CA LEU A 161 16.92 -19.56 -3.88
C LEU A 161 17.40 -19.38 -5.33
N ALA A 162 18.69 -19.57 -5.56
CA ALA A 162 19.30 -19.53 -6.90
C ALA A 162 19.30 -18.15 -7.62
N SER A 163 18.93 -17.05 -6.94
CA SER A 163 19.14 -15.68 -7.42
C SER A 163 19.74 -14.79 -6.31
N MET A 164 20.05 -13.54 -6.64
CA MET A 164 20.48 -12.52 -5.67
C MET A 164 19.64 -11.25 -5.84
N PRO A 165 18.53 -11.13 -5.10
CA PRO A 165 17.69 -9.95 -5.15
C PRO A 165 18.45 -8.68 -4.77
N VAL A 166 18.07 -7.56 -5.35
CA VAL A 166 18.61 -6.24 -5.04
C VAL A 166 17.57 -5.45 -4.28
N VAL A 167 17.89 -5.01 -3.06
CA VAL A 167 16.96 -4.23 -2.22
C VAL A 167 17.62 -2.93 -1.80
N ASN A 168 16.97 -1.80 -2.07
CA ASN A 168 17.45 -0.47 -1.64
C ASN A 168 16.29 0.38 -1.12
N PHE A 169 16.61 1.38 -0.29
CA PHE A 169 15.68 2.35 0.30
C PHE A 169 14.39 1.67 0.72
N SER A 170 14.47 0.72 1.64
CA SER A 170 13.34 -0.14 1.99
C SER A 170 13.40 -0.52 3.46
N CYS A 171 12.24 -0.71 4.07
CA CYS A 171 12.13 -1.18 5.44
C CYS A 171 11.95 -2.70 5.45
N VAL A 172 12.97 -3.44 5.87
CA VAL A 172 12.96 -4.92 5.91
C VAL A 172 13.18 -5.39 7.34
N GLN A 173 12.19 -6.10 7.90
CA GLN A 173 12.31 -6.62 9.26
C GLN A 173 13.52 -7.57 9.39
N GLY A 174 14.42 -7.26 10.33
CA GLY A 174 15.68 -8.01 10.51
C GLY A 174 16.83 -7.51 9.63
N GLY A 175 16.62 -6.49 8.79
CA GLY A 175 17.61 -5.95 7.86
C GLY A 175 17.73 -6.76 6.57
N TRP A 176 18.66 -6.35 5.70
CA TRP A 176 18.89 -6.97 4.40
C TRP A 176 20.39 -7.31 4.19
N PRO A 177 20.76 -8.60 4.09
CA PRO A 177 22.15 -9.03 3.89
C PRO A 177 22.52 -9.27 2.42
N GLY A 178 21.59 -9.12 1.48
CA GLY A 178 21.80 -9.39 0.05
C GLY A 178 22.42 -8.22 -0.72
N LEU A 179 22.23 -8.19 -2.04
CA LEU A 179 22.75 -7.11 -2.89
C LEU A 179 21.95 -5.81 -2.70
N GLY A 180 22.59 -4.67 -3.02
CA GLY A 180 22.04 -3.35 -2.68
C GLY A 180 22.38 -2.99 -1.24
N GLY A 181 21.38 -2.59 -0.47
CA GLY A 181 21.49 -2.28 0.96
C GLY A 181 21.57 -0.78 1.28
N ALA A 182 21.53 0.09 0.29
CA ALA A 182 21.40 1.53 0.55
C ALA A 182 20.05 1.82 1.22
N GLY A 183 20.01 2.71 2.21
CA GLY A 183 18.75 3.17 2.83
C GLY A 183 17.90 2.08 3.49
N ILE A 184 18.48 0.96 3.95
CA ILE A 184 17.72 -0.10 4.61
C ILE A 184 17.41 0.28 6.06
N ILE A 185 16.12 0.24 6.39
CA ILE A 185 15.61 0.39 7.75
C ILE A 185 15.12 -0.98 8.23
N SER A 186 15.34 -1.30 9.51
CA SER A 186 14.87 -2.55 10.12
C SER A 186 14.01 -2.34 11.36
N ALA A 187 13.83 -1.09 11.78
CA ALA A 187 12.96 -0.68 12.87
C ALA A 187 11.48 -0.91 12.51
N ASP A 188 10.60 -0.96 13.52
CA ASP A 188 9.16 -1.08 13.28
C ASP A 188 8.68 0.14 12.46
N PRO A 189 7.99 -0.05 11.31
CA PRO A 189 7.46 1.03 10.49
C PRO A 189 6.30 1.79 11.17
N LEU A 190 5.86 1.38 12.37
CA LEU A 190 4.80 2.05 13.12
C LEU A 190 3.53 2.23 12.29
N PHE A 191 3.02 1.14 11.72
CA PHE A 191 1.74 1.15 11.03
C PHE A 191 0.58 1.50 11.98
N THR A 192 -0.35 2.33 11.51
CA THR A 192 -1.50 2.83 12.29
C THR A 192 -2.40 1.72 12.81
N ASN A 193 -2.84 0.79 11.95
CA ASN A 193 -3.65 -0.36 12.37
C ASN A 193 -3.55 -1.56 11.41
N PRO A 194 -2.43 -2.30 11.44
CA PRO A 194 -2.21 -3.42 10.53
C PRO A 194 -3.20 -4.58 10.75
N ALA A 195 -3.77 -4.71 11.96
CA ALA A 195 -4.81 -5.69 12.26
C ALA A 195 -6.11 -5.43 11.48
N ALA A 196 -6.41 -4.16 11.16
CA ALA A 196 -7.51 -3.77 10.29
C ALA A 196 -7.11 -3.64 8.80
N ASN A 197 -5.90 -4.10 8.44
CA ASN A 197 -5.30 -3.93 7.10
C ASN A 197 -4.95 -2.48 6.75
N ASN A 198 -4.87 -1.59 7.74
CA ASN A 198 -4.42 -0.22 7.56
C ASN A 198 -2.90 -0.15 7.76
N LEU A 199 -2.16 -0.04 6.65
CA LEU A 199 -0.69 0.08 6.64
C LEU A 199 -0.19 1.51 6.43
N HIS A 200 -1.02 2.53 6.68
CA HIS A 200 -0.53 3.90 6.79
C HIS A 200 0.47 4.01 7.94
N LEU A 201 1.50 4.83 7.75
CA LEU A 201 2.51 5.09 8.77
C LEU A 201 1.97 6.09 9.80
N MET A 202 2.39 5.94 11.05
CA MET A 202 2.27 7.00 12.04
C MET A 202 3.30 8.11 11.76
N PRO A 203 3.06 9.37 12.15
CA PRO A 203 3.98 10.49 11.88
C PRO A 203 5.39 10.29 12.43
N ALA A 204 5.53 9.54 13.53
CA ALA A 204 6.82 9.23 14.15
C ALA A 204 7.54 8.02 13.53
N SER A 205 7.02 7.46 12.43
CA SER A 205 7.59 6.30 11.79
C SER A 205 8.99 6.60 11.25
N PRO A 206 9.96 5.68 11.41
CA PRO A 206 11.26 5.81 10.77
C PRO A 206 11.20 5.69 9.24
N CYS A 207 10.04 5.33 8.69
CA CYS A 207 9.82 5.16 7.25
C CYS A 207 9.30 6.43 6.56
N VAL A 208 8.97 7.47 7.33
CA VAL A 208 8.60 8.79 6.80
C VAL A 208 9.85 9.51 6.28
N ASP A 209 9.75 10.13 5.11
CA ASP A 209 10.80 10.84 4.37
C ASP A 209 12.09 10.01 4.18
N ALA A 210 11.97 8.68 4.14
CA ALA A 210 13.11 7.75 4.14
C ALA A 210 13.34 7.04 2.80
N GLY A 211 12.45 7.24 1.83
CA GLY A 211 12.57 6.71 0.50
C GLY A 211 13.47 7.54 -0.41
N ALA A 212 13.69 7.03 -1.62
CA ALA A 212 14.48 7.71 -2.64
C ALA A 212 13.56 8.16 -3.79
N ALA A 213 13.37 9.47 -3.94
CA ALA A 213 12.56 10.06 -5.01
C ALA A 213 13.03 9.68 -6.43
N ALA A 214 14.34 9.43 -6.59
CA ALA A 214 14.95 9.00 -7.85
C ALA A 214 14.70 7.53 -8.24
N LEU A 215 14.15 6.74 -7.31
CA LEU A 215 13.77 5.34 -7.54
C LEU A 215 12.25 5.16 -7.76
N ARG A 216 11.51 6.26 -7.94
CA ARG A 216 10.12 6.19 -8.39
C ARG A 216 10.09 5.72 -9.85
N GLU A 217 9.24 4.75 -10.13
CA GLU A 217 9.06 4.20 -11.46
C GLU A 217 8.30 5.20 -12.35
N PRO A 218 8.44 5.16 -13.69
CA PRO A 218 7.63 5.98 -14.59
C PRO A 218 6.15 5.66 -14.47
N ASP A 219 5.29 6.68 -14.61
CA ASP A 219 3.84 6.53 -14.61
C ASP A 219 3.31 6.00 -15.94
N THR A 220 3.71 4.79 -16.29
CA THR A 220 3.24 4.14 -17.53
C THR A 220 1.72 3.87 -17.55
N LEU A 221 1.03 4.08 -16.43
CA LEU A 221 -0.39 3.77 -16.26
C LEU A 221 -1.29 4.99 -16.12
N ASP A 222 -0.76 6.22 -16.16
CA ASP A 222 -1.55 7.47 -16.05
C ASP A 222 -2.38 7.48 -14.75
N LEU A 223 -1.71 7.38 -13.60
CA LEU A 223 -2.37 7.13 -12.32
C LEU A 223 -3.19 8.33 -11.80
N ASP A 224 -2.97 9.53 -12.34
CA ASP A 224 -3.73 10.75 -12.02
C ASP A 224 -4.47 11.35 -13.23
N ASP A 225 -4.56 10.60 -14.34
CA ASP A 225 -5.31 10.93 -15.56
C ASP A 225 -4.87 12.26 -16.24
N ASP A 226 -3.60 12.65 -16.11
CA ASP A 226 -3.06 13.87 -16.72
C ASP A 226 -2.43 13.66 -18.13
N ASN A 227 -2.30 12.40 -18.55
CA ASN A 227 -1.67 11.89 -19.79
C ASN A 227 -0.14 12.06 -19.88
N ASP A 228 0.58 12.36 -18.80
CA ASP A 228 2.04 12.30 -18.73
C ASP A 228 2.52 10.90 -18.30
N LEU A 229 2.72 10.03 -19.29
CA LEU A 229 3.20 8.67 -19.00
C LEU A 229 4.70 8.57 -18.67
N ALA A 230 5.42 9.68 -18.73
CA ALA A 230 6.88 9.72 -18.62
C ALA A 230 7.36 10.26 -17.26
N GLU A 231 6.50 10.97 -16.54
CA GLU A 231 6.84 11.42 -15.20
C GLU A 231 6.94 10.25 -14.20
N PRO A 232 7.67 10.41 -13.09
CA PRO A 232 7.68 9.40 -12.05
C PRO A 232 6.34 9.37 -11.32
N THR A 233 5.88 8.19 -10.90
CA THR A 233 4.55 7.97 -10.27
C THR A 233 4.10 9.15 -9.39
N PRO A 234 3.01 9.86 -9.76
CA PRO A 234 2.65 11.15 -9.18
C PRO A 234 1.90 11.02 -7.86
N VAL A 235 1.15 9.93 -7.69
CA VAL A 235 0.30 9.69 -6.54
C VAL A 235 0.63 8.38 -5.82
N ASP A 236 0.16 8.25 -4.59
CA ASP A 236 0.26 7.05 -3.77
C ASP A 236 -0.99 6.14 -3.88
N CYS A 237 -1.10 5.13 -3.02
CA CYS A 237 -2.20 4.16 -3.05
C CYS A 237 -3.56 4.73 -2.56
N ASP A 238 -3.57 5.94 -2.01
CA ASP A 238 -4.75 6.73 -1.63
C ASP A 238 -4.98 7.92 -2.57
N PHE A 239 -4.23 7.98 -3.68
CA PHE A 239 -4.24 9.06 -4.65
C PHE A 239 -3.75 10.41 -4.08
N ALA A 240 -3.02 10.39 -2.96
CA ALA A 240 -2.33 11.56 -2.43
C ALA A 240 -1.01 11.80 -3.19
N PRO A 241 -0.48 13.04 -3.27
CA PRO A 241 0.78 13.30 -3.95
C PRO A 241 1.93 12.46 -3.38
N ARG A 242 2.63 11.72 -4.24
CA ARG A 242 3.74 10.81 -3.88
C ARG A 242 5.01 11.54 -3.45
N LEU A 243 5.13 12.81 -3.77
CA LEU A 243 6.32 13.61 -3.46
C LEU A 243 5.90 14.84 -2.68
N LEU A 244 6.23 14.89 -1.39
CA LEU A 244 5.98 16.04 -0.52
C LEU A 244 7.31 16.71 -0.19
N ALA A 245 7.46 17.99 -0.53
CA ALA A 245 8.69 18.74 -0.33
C ALA A 245 9.98 18.08 -0.87
N ALA A 246 9.86 17.28 -1.95
CA ALA A 246 10.93 16.48 -2.57
C ALA A 246 11.39 15.22 -1.80
N GLU A 247 10.72 14.88 -0.70
CA GLU A 247 10.89 13.63 0.03
C GLU A 247 9.76 12.65 -0.32
N VAL A 248 10.02 11.36 -0.09
CA VAL A 248 9.07 10.27 -0.34
C VAL A 248 9.15 9.27 0.80
N ASP A 249 8.01 8.81 1.28
CA ASP A 249 7.92 7.78 2.30
C ASP A 249 8.23 6.39 1.74
N LEU A 250 8.60 5.49 2.64
CA LEU A 250 8.66 4.08 2.29
C LEU A 250 7.25 3.48 2.31
N GLY A 251 6.98 2.61 1.33
CA GLY A 251 5.76 1.82 1.26
C GLY A 251 4.70 2.43 0.34
N ALA A 252 3.47 1.95 0.51
CA ALA A 252 2.37 2.25 -0.41
C ALA A 252 1.77 3.66 -0.23
N TYR A 253 2.02 4.33 0.90
CA TYR A 253 1.34 5.55 1.33
C TYR A 253 2.34 6.61 1.72
N GLU A 254 2.04 7.87 1.39
CA GLU A 254 2.69 9.02 2.01
C GLU A 254 1.98 9.39 3.31
N VAL A 255 2.75 9.81 4.31
CA VAL A 255 2.23 10.58 5.42
C VAL A 255 2.13 12.00 4.93
N ALA A 256 0.91 12.53 4.89
CA ALA A 256 0.74 13.96 4.68
C ALA A 256 1.59 14.72 5.70
N SER A 257 2.51 15.55 5.20
CA SER A 257 3.21 16.51 6.04
C SER A 257 2.14 17.42 6.61
N TYR A 258 1.80 17.22 7.89
CA TYR A 258 0.75 17.95 8.58
C TYR A 258 1.11 19.44 8.60
N GLY A 259 0.65 20.18 7.60
CA GLY A 259 0.36 21.58 7.75
C GLY A 259 -0.77 21.67 8.77
N THR A 260 -0.43 21.86 10.05
CA THR A 260 -1.43 22.13 11.06
C THR A 260 -2.29 23.32 10.61
N GLY A 261 -3.56 23.09 10.28
CA GLY A 261 -4.58 24.15 10.26
C GLY A 261 -5.32 24.46 8.95
N CYS A 262 -5.56 23.49 8.07
CA CYS A 262 -6.60 23.70 7.04
C CYS A 262 -8.00 23.47 7.61
N VAL A 263 -8.92 24.36 7.23
CA VAL A 263 -10.31 24.35 7.69
C VAL A 263 -11.02 23.12 7.12
N GLY A 264 -11.63 22.29 7.98
CA GLY A 264 -12.39 21.12 7.55
C GLY A 264 -11.60 19.82 7.42
N ASP A 265 -10.30 19.83 7.68
CA ASP A 265 -9.46 18.62 7.77
C ASP A 265 -9.46 18.12 9.22
N CYS A 266 -10.44 17.29 9.55
CA CYS A 266 -10.67 16.81 10.91
C CYS A 266 -10.61 15.28 11.04
N ALA A 267 -10.56 14.57 9.92
CA ALA A 267 -10.40 13.13 9.82
C ALA A 267 -9.08 12.76 9.11
N PRO A 268 -8.44 11.65 9.50
CA PRO A 268 -8.79 10.78 10.61
C PRO A 268 -8.41 11.38 11.97
N ALA A 269 -9.00 10.85 13.04
CA ALA A 269 -8.53 11.10 14.40
C ALA A 269 -7.22 10.34 14.64
N ASN A 270 -6.12 11.05 14.88
CA ASN A 270 -4.83 10.43 15.15
C ASN A 270 -4.70 10.05 16.62
N ILE A 271 -3.98 8.96 16.88
CA ILE A 271 -3.81 8.37 18.22
C ILE A 271 -3.04 9.31 19.17
N ASP A 272 -2.27 10.26 18.63
CA ASP A 272 -1.52 11.27 19.39
C ASP A 272 -2.34 12.52 19.78
N GLY A 273 -3.63 12.55 19.44
CA GLY A 273 -4.52 13.67 19.73
C GLY A 273 -4.45 14.81 18.70
N THR A 274 -3.75 14.61 17.59
CA THR A 274 -3.88 15.44 16.38
C THR A 274 -5.04 14.94 15.50
N PHE A 275 -5.50 15.78 14.58
CA PHE A 275 -6.65 15.50 13.72
C PHE A 275 -6.37 16.02 12.30
N GLY A 276 -7.01 15.39 11.32
CA GLY A 276 -6.80 15.68 9.90
C GLY A 276 -5.62 14.91 9.30
N ASN A 277 -5.62 14.74 7.99
CA ASN A 277 -4.53 14.17 7.19
C ASN A 277 -4.09 15.11 6.06
N GLY A 278 -4.35 16.41 6.16
CA GLY A 278 -4.00 17.39 5.14
C GLY A 278 -4.82 17.27 3.85
N VAL A 279 -5.91 16.49 3.84
CA VAL A 279 -6.80 16.34 2.69
C VAL A 279 -8.25 16.34 3.15
N VAL A 280 -8.97 17.41 2.85
CA VAL A 280 -10.40 17.47 3.14
C VAL A 280 -11.15 16.61 2.13
N ASN A 281 -11.73 15.52 2.62
CA ASN A 281 -12.41 14.52 1.78
C ASN A 281 -13.68 13.97 2.46
N ILE A 282 -14.17 12.82 1.97
CA ILE A 282 -15.40 12.21 2.46
C ILE A 282 -15.29 11.75 3.92
N ASP A 283 -14.09 11.40 4.39
CA ASP A 283 -13.86 10.95 5.76
C ASP A 283 -14.07 12.11 6.75
N ASP A 284 -13.71 13.34 6.37
CA ASP A 284 -13.98 14.54 7.14
C ASP A 284 -15.48 14.83 7.23
N ILE A 285 -16.20 14.66 6.12
CA ILE A 285 -17.67 14.78 6.09
C ILE A 285 -18.30 13.77 7.05
N LEU A 286 -17.85 12.52 6.97
CA LEU A 286 -18.39 11.44 7.79
C LEU A 286 -18.10 11.68 9.28
N MET A 287 -16.87 12.07 9.62
CA MET A 287 -16.49 12.37 11.00
C MET A 287 -17.29 13.56 11.55
N THR A 288 -17.39 14.64 10.75
CA THR A 288 -18.17 15.82 11.12
C THR A 288 -19.62 15.44 11.40
N LEU A 289 -20.28 14.70 10.49
CA LEU A 289 -21.67 14.27 10.67
C LEU A 289 -21.89 13.34 11.88
N ASN A 290 -20.95 12.46 12.16
CA ASN A 290 -21.05 11.51 13.27
C ASN A 290 -20.96 12.22 14.64
N ASP A 291 -20.24 13.33 14.71
CA ASP A 291 -19.98 14.06 15.95
C ASP A 291 -20.90 15.31 16.11
N PHE A 292 -21.97 15.42 15.32
CA PHE A 292 -22.96 16.51 15.44
C PHE A 292 -23.49 16.65 16.87
N GLY A 293 -23.35 17.86 17.41
CA GLY A 293 -23.81 18.20 18.75
C GLY A 293 -22.76 18.95 19.57
N PRO A 294 -23.05 19.16 20.87
CA PRO A 294 -22.15 19.88 21.77
C PRO A 294 -20.87 19.07 21.98
N CYS A 295 -19.74 19.76 21.93
CA CYS A 295 -18.45 19.15 22.15
C CYS A 295 -18.35 18.57 23.59
N PRO A 296 -17.75 17.38 23.76
CA PRO A 296 -17.57 16.78 25.07
C PRO A 296 -16.71 17.67 25.98
N MET A 297 -17.14 17.87 27.24
CA MET A 297 -16.38 18.69 28.20
C MET A 297 -15.03 18.05 28.57
N PRO A 298 -14.01 18.85 28.93
CA PRO A 298 -12.63 18.39 29.09
C PRO A 298 -12.46 17.14 29.98
N PRO A 299 -11.53 16.23 29.62
CA PRO A 299 -10.51 16.37 28.58
C PRO A 299 -10.95 15.68 27.27
N ALA A 300 -11.60 16.42 26.38
CA ALA A 300 -11.88 15.98 25.02
C ALA A 300 -11.76 17.17 24.07
N VAL A 301 -11.07 16.98 22.96
CA VAL A 301 -10.88 17.95 21.88
C VAL A 301 -11.96 17.70 20.84
N CYS A 302 -12.51 18.76 20.25
CA CYS A 302 -13.61 18.72 19.27
C CYS A 302 -13.06 19.11 17.90
N PRO A 303 -12.67 18.15 17.06
CA PRO A 303 -11.77 18.43 15.94
C PRO A 303 -12.46 19.05 14.74
N CYS A 304 -13.69 18.62 14.50
CA CYS A 304 -14.51 19.13 13.40
C CYS A 304 -15.27 20.40 13.78
N ASP A 305 -15.06 20.99 14.97
CA ASP A 305 -15.61 22.30 15.36
C ASP A 305 -14.75 23.39 14.72
N SER A 306 -14.99 23.63 13.44
CA SER A 306 -14.22 24.51 12.56
C SER A 306 -14.87 25.89 12.38
N SER A 307 -16.14 26.04 12.76
CA SER A 307 -16.95 27.23 12.52
C SER A 307 -17.64 27.78 13.78
N PRO A 308 -17.70 29.12 13.94
CA PRO A 308 -17.12 30.15 13.11
C PRO A 308 -15.65 30.37 13.44
N ILE A 309 -14.90 30.90 12.47
CA ILE A 309 -13.57 31.47 12.74
C ILE A 309 -13.77 32.82 13.42
N ASN A 310 -13.48 32.89 14.73
CA ASN A 310 -13.62 34.12 15.49
C ASN A 310 -12.52 35.13 15.12
N ALA A 311 -12.80 36.43 15.28
CA ALA A 311 -11.89 37.53 14.87
C ALA A 311 -10.52 37.54 15.58
N ASN A 312 -10.35 36.74 16.62
CA ASN A 312 -9.12 36.52 17.39
C ASN A 312 -8.33 35.28 16.92
N GLY A 313 -8.77 34.60 15.85
CA GLY A 313 -8.13 33.40 15.31
C GLY A 313 -8.44 32.10 16.07
N THR A 314 -9.36 32.12 17.04
CA THR A 314 -9.87 30.88 17.64
C THR A 314 -10.93 30.27 16.74
N VAL A 315 -10.77 28.99 16.43
CA VAL A 315 -11.64 28.20 15.57
C VAL A 315 -12.72 27.52 16.41
N GLY A 316 -13.96 27.48 15.92
CA GLY A 316 -15.07 26.75 16.54
C GLY A 316 -15.90 27.52 17.57
N ASN A 317 -17.10 27.01 17.87
CA ASN A 317 -18.02 27.54 18.88
C ASN A 317 -18.33 26.58 20.04
N GLY A 318 -17.70 25.41 20.08
CA GLY A 318 -17.94 24.35 21.05
C GLY A 318 -19.10 23.42 20.67
N SER A 319 -19.55 23.44 19.42
CA SER A 319 -20.59 22.54 18.92
C SER A 319 -20.40 22.25 17.43
N ILE A 320 -20.27 20.97 17.09
CA ILE A 320 -20.26 20.54 15.68
C ILE A 320 -21.69 20.62 15.14
N ASN A 321 -21.87 21.37 14.06
CA ASN A 321 -23.16 21.66 13.48
C ASN A 321 -23.05 21.82 11.94
N ILE A 322 -24.10 22.37 11.32
CA ILE A 322 -24.17 22.50 9.87
C ILE A 322 -23.13 23.46 9.29
N ASP A 323 -22.71 24.47 10.06
CA ASP A 323 -21.72 25.46 9.62
C ASP A 323 -20.33 24.80 9.51
N ASP A 324 -19.99 23.90 10.43
CA ASP A 324 -18.78 23.08 10.36
C ASP A 324 -18.78 22.14 9.15
N LEU A 325 -19.94 21.54 8.84
CA LEU A 325 -20.08 20.71 7.65
C LEU A 325 -19.89 21.52 6.37
N PHE A 326 -20.36 22.77 6.33
CA PHE A 326 -20.11 23.65 5.20
C PHE A 326 -18.63 23.97 5.03
N ASP A 327 -17.91 24.19 6.12
CA ASP A 327 -16.46 24.43 6.11
C ASP A 327 -15.69 23.23 5.55
N VAL A 328 -16.09 22.00 5.88
CA VAL A 328 -15.54 20.77 5.26
C VAL A 328 -15.88 20.69 3.77
N ILE A 329 -17.14 20.87 3.38
CA ILE A 329 -17.57 20.77 1.98
C ILE A 329 -16.86 21.82 1.10
N ASN A 330 -16.67 23.03 1.63
CA ASN A 330 -16.07 24.12 0.87
C ASN A 330 -14.54 24.03 0.77
N SER A 331 -13.90 23.22 1.61
CA SER A 331 -12.45 23.04 1.64
C SER A 331 -11.98 21.76 0.96
N PHE A 332 -12.88 21.02 0.29
CA PHE A 332 -12.60 19.73 -0.33
C PHE A 332 -11.36 19.76 -1.24
N GLY A 333 -10.42 18.85 -1.00
CA GLY A 333 -9.14 18.77 -1.70
C GLY A 333 -7.94 18.80 -0.76
N VAL A 334 -6.75 18.85 -1.36
CA VAL A 334 -5.48 18.90 -0.63
C VAL A 334 -5.31 20.26 0.04
N CYS A 335 -4.88 20.26 1.29
CA CYS A 335 -4.64 21.47 2.05
C CYS A 335 -3.46 22.29 1.48
N PRO A 336 -3.58 23.63 1.41
CA PRO A 336 -2.56 24.52 0.84
C PRO A 336 -1.32 24.72 1.73
#